data_AF-A0A7R9YTT6-F1
#
_entry.id   AF-A0A7R9YTT6-F1
#
_cell.length_a   1.000
_cell.length_b   1.000
_cell.length_c   1.000
_cell.angle_alpha   90.00
_cell.angle_beta   90.00
_cell.angle_gamma   90.00
#
_symmetry.space_group_name_H-M   'P 1'
#
loop_
_entity.id
_entity.type
_entity.pdbx_description
1 polymer ?
#
loop_
_entity_poly.entity_id
_entity_poly.type
_entity_poly.pdbx_seq_one_letter_code
_entity_poly.pdbx_strand_id
1 'polypeptide(L)'
;VAHPAQDRATSDLDLFDLGSEHPEARLVTALAGDLGISDERAVGFVRAAAAAAARSRLLDAIKHLKEGNEVDALVALTYLASLAECLPAVEPGAAEPELIASSLSGASTLEERQKLFYILGQLSPGSAPLFAE
;
A
#
# COMPACT_ATOMS: atom_id res chain seq x y z
N VAL A 1 39.51 -1.90 50.20
CA VAL A 1 38.27 -2.15 49.43
C VAL A 1 38.20 -1.08 48.35
N ALA A 2 38.58 -1.44 47.13
CA ALA A 2 38.54 -0.55 45.97
C ALA A 2 38.06 -1.40 44.78
N HIS A 3 36.89 -1.08 44.25
CA HIS A 3 36.40 -1.58 42.98
C HIS A 3 36.22 -0.37 42.06
N PRO A 4 36.86 -0.36 40.88
CA PRO A 4 36.63 0.67 39.89
C PRO A 4 35.33 0.39 39.12
N ALA A 5 34.94 1.46 38.43
CA ALA A 5 33.67 1.74 37.81
C ALA A 5 33.29 0.83 36.62
N GLN A 6 31.96 0.79 36.42
CA GLN A 6 31.24 0.79 35.14
C GLN A 6 31.78 -0.12 34.03
N ASP A 7 31.00 -1.14 33.68
CA ASP A 7 30.83 -1.46 32.28
C ASP A 7 29.35 -1.42 31.89
N ARG A 8 29.09 -0.65 30.84
CA ARG A 8 27.79 -0.33 30.29
C ARG A 8 27.25 -1.56 29.57
N ALA A 9 26.21 -2.16 30.11
CA ALA A 9 25.21 -2.87 29.32
C ALA A 9 23.89 -2.11 29.46
N THR A 10 23.90 -0.84 29.03
CA THR A 10 22.67 -0.14 28.69
C THR A 10 22.14 -0.82 27.44
N SER A 11 21.01 -1.48 27.60
CA SER A 11 20.23 -2.13 26.57
C SER A 11 20.17 -1.31 25.28
N ASP A 12 20.79 -1.80 24.21
CA ASP A 12 20.57 -1.36 22.82
C ASP A 12 19.16 -1.76 22.31
N LEU A 13 18.17 -1.65 23.19
CA LEU A 13 16.82 -1.31 22.78
C LEU A 13 16.82 0.21 22.71
N ASP A 14 17.58 0.75 21.76
CA ASP A 14 17.33 2.09 21.24
C ASP A 14 15.89 2.06 20.75
N LEU A 15 15.01 2.44 21.69
CA LEU A 15 13.95 3.39 21.49
C LEU A 15 13.51 3.35 20.03
N PHE A 16 12.69 2.35 19.68
CA PHE A 16 11.91 2.36 18.44
C PHE A 16 11.31 3.76 18.35
N ASP A 17 11.89 4.57 17.48
CA ASP A 17 11.49 5.96 17.27
C ASP A 17 10.08 5.91 16.69
N LEU A 18 9.10 5.94 17.58
CA LEU A 18 7.68 5.92 17.26
C LEU A 18 7.26 7.21 16.54
N GLY A 19 8.16 8.19 16.42
CA GLY A 19 7.93 9.49 15.77
C GLY A 19 8.59 9.68 14.40
N SER A 20 9.26 8.69 13.82
CA SER A 20 9.90 8.85 12.50
C SER A 20 8.86 9.09 11.39
N GLU A 21 9.12 10.06 10.51
CA GLU A 21 8.24 10.54 9.42
C GLU A 21 7.94 9.52 8.30
N HIS A 22 8.41 8.27 8.39
CA HIS A 22 8.35 7.26 7.32
C HIS A 22 7.97 5.84 7.83
N PRO A 23 6.69 5.57 8.13
CA PRO A 23 6.21 4.26 8.61
C PRO A 23 6.51 3.09 7.66
N GLU A 24 6.56 3.35 6.36
CA GLU A 24 6.87 2.39 5.30
C GLU A 24 8.31 1.84 5.41
N ALA A 25 9.28 2.69 5.76
CA ALA A 25 10.67 2.28 5.92
C ALA A 25 10.84 1.36 7.14
N ARG A 26 10.12 1.64 8.23
CA ARG A 26 10.11 0.78 9.43
C ARG A 26 9.53 -0.59 9.15
N LEU A 27 8.47 -0.67 8.35
CA LEU A 27 7.89 -1.95 7.95
C LEU A 27 8.92 -2.80 7.19
N VAL A 28 9.63 -2.20 6.23
CA VAL A 28 10.67 -2.87 5.43
C VAL A 28 11.81 -3.34 6.33
N THR A 29 12.36 -2.47 7.17
CA THR A 29 13.47 -2.83 8.08
C THR A 29 13.07 -3.89 9.09
N ALA A 30 11.86 -3.79 9.66
CA ALA A 30 11.34 -4.81 10.58
C ALA A 30 11.16 -6.16 9.88
N LEU A 31 10.61 -6.17 8.65
CA LEU A 31 10.44 -7.39 7.86
C LEU A 31 11.79 -8.00 7.46
N ALA A 32 12.76 -7.18 7.07
CA ALA A 32 14.10 -7.61 6.74
C ALA A 32 14.80 -8.25 7.95
N GLY A 33 14.70 -7.62 9.12
CA GLY A 33 15.23 -8.15 10.38
C GLY A 33 14.55 -9.44 10.84
N ASP A 34 13.22 -9.53 10.75
CA ASP A 34 12.45 -10.70 11.17
C ASP A 34 12.70 -11.92 10.26
N LEU A 35 12.79 -11.70 8.95
CA LEU A 35 12.99 -12.77 7.97
C LEU A 35 14.46 -13.07 7.66
N GLY A 36 15.40 -12.28 8.19
CA GLY A 36 16.84 -12.41 7.91
C GLY A 36 17.18 -12.20 6.42
N ILE A 37 16.47 -11.31 5.74
CA ILE A 37 16.65 -11.00 4.31
C ILE A 37 17.20 -9.58 4.12
N SER A 38 17.69 -9.26 2.92
CA SER A 38 18.06 -7.87 2.61
C SER A 38 16.84 -6.96 2.52
N ASP A 39 17.02 -5.68 2.85
CA ASP A 39 16.00 -4.64 2.72
C ASP A 39 15.43 -4.59 1.29
N GLU A 40 16.25 -4.74 0.26
CA GLU A 40 15.81 -4.82 -1.15
C GLU A 40 14.82 -5.96 -1.39
N ARG A 41 15.04 -7.11 -0.74
CA ARG A 41 14.13 -8.26 -0.85
C ARG A 41 12.87 -8.06 -0.03
N ALA A 42 12.97 -7.41 1.13
CA ALA A 42 11.82 -7.00 1.94
C ALA A 42 10.94 -5.99 1.20
N VAL A 43 11.53 -5.00 0.52
CA VAL A 43 10.81 -4.06 -0.38
C VAL A 43 10.06 -4.83 -1.47
N GLY A 44 10.69 -5.83 -2.08
CA GLY A 44 10.04 -6.69 -3.07
C GLY A 44 8.78 -7.39 -2.53
N PHE A 45 8.84 -7.91 -1.31
CA PHE A 45 7.67 -8.51 -0.65
C PHE A 45 6.57 -7.49 -0.34
N VAL A 46 6.94 -6.33 0.21
CA VAL A 46 5.99 -5.26 0.54
C VAL A 46 5.29 -4.75 -0.72
N ARG A 47 6.03 -4.54 -1.83
CA ARG A 47 5.47 -4.17 -3.13
C ARG A 47 4.51 -5.22 -3.69
N ALA A 48 4.89 -6.49 -3.64
CA ALA A 48 4.04 -7.57 -4.11
C ALA A 48 2.74 -7.68 -3.29
N ALA A 49 2.83 -7.52 -1.97
CA ALA A 49 1.68 -7.50 -1.08
C ALA A 49 0.77 -6.29 -1.34
N ALA A 50 1.36 -5.10 -1.53
CA ALA A 50 0.65 -3.87 -1.89
C ALA A 50 -0.14 -4.05 -3.19
N ALA A 51 0.52 -4.59 -4.22
CA ALA A 51 -0.08 -4.84 -5.53
C ALA A 51 -1.22 -5.87 -5.45
N ALA A 52 -1.03 -6.95 -4.68
CA ALA A 52 -2.07 -7.95 -4.47
C ALA A 52 -3.29 -7.38 -3.73
N ALA A 53 -3.06 -6.57 -2.69
CA ALA A 53 -4.11 -5.89 -1.94
C ALA A 53 -4.87 -4.88 -2.82
N ALA A 54 -4.16 -4.05 -3.57
CA ALA A 54 -4.74 -3.09 -4.50
C ALA A 54 -5.62 -3.78 -5.55
N ARG A 55 -5.09 -4.85 -6.16
CA ARG A 55 -5.84 -5.70 -7.10
C ARG A 55 -7.13 -6.23 -6.48
N SER A 56 -7.06 -6.79 -5.27
CA SER A 56 -8.25 -7.33 -4.59
C SER A 56 -9.31 -6.26 -4.40
N ARG A 57 -8.94 -5.07 -3.90
CA ARG A 57 -9.91 -3.99 -3.64
C ARG A 57 -10.53 -3.44 -4.91
N LEU A 58 -9.78 -3.38 -6.01
CA LEU A 58 -10.36 -3.02 -7.31
C LEU A 58 -11.33 -4.09 -7.82
N LEU A 59 -11.01 -5.38 -7.67
CA LEU A 59 -11.93 -6.46 -8.03
C LEU A 59 -13.20 -6.47 -7.17
N ASP A 60 -13.07 -6.22 -5.86
CA ASP A 60 -14.21 -6.09 -4.95
C ASP A 60 -15.09 -4.89 -5.34
N ALA A 61 -14.48 -3.75 -5.69
CA ALA A 61 -15.22 -2.58 -6.15
C ALA A 61 -15.96 -2.85 -7.48
N ILE A 62 -15.33 -3.54 -8.44
CA ILE A 62 -15.99 -3.99 -9.68
C ILE A 62 -17.19 -4.88 -9.37
N LYS A 63 -16.99 -5.85 -8.48
CA LYS A 63 -18.04 -6.79 -8.09
C LYS A 63 -19.24 -6.05 -7.49
N HIS A 64 -19.01 -5.16 -6.54
CA HIS A 64 -20.07 -4.40 -5.89
C HIS A 64 -20.80 -3.45 -6.85
N LEU A 65 -20.09 -2.83 -7.81
CA LEU A 65 -20.73 -2.06 -8.87
C LEU A 65 -21.66 -2.91 -9.74
N LYS A 66 -21.23 -4.13 -10.11
CA LYS A 66 -22.06 -5.06 -10.89
C LYS A 66 -23.31 -5.50 -10.14
N GLU A 67 -23.22 -5.58 -8.82
CA GLU A 67 -24.33 -5.90 -7.92
C GLU A 67 -25.24 -4.67 -7.65
N GLY A 68 -24.89 -3.48 -8.16
CA GLY A 68 -25.61 -2.23 -7.89
C GLY A 68 -25.42 -1.70 -6.46
N ASN A 69 -24.41 -2.19 -5.74
CA ASN A 69 -24.09 -1.78 -4.38
C ASN A 69 -22.97 -0.73 -4.37
N GLU A 70 -23.35 0.52 -4.61
CA GLU A 70 -22.40 1.63 -4.71
C GLU A 70 -21.68 1.94 -3.38
N VAL A 71 -22.32 1.68 -2.24
CA VAL A 71 -21.73 1.92 -0.92
C VAL A 71 -20.54 0.99 -0.68
N ASP A 72 -20.71 -0.31 -0.93
CA ASP A 72 -19.60 -1.27 -0.74
C ASP A 72 -18.50 -1.09 -1.79
N ALA A 73 -18.85 -0.63 -3.00
CA ALA A 73 -17.85 -0.23 -4.00
C ALA A 73 -17.02 0.98 -3.51
N LEU A 74 -17.66 1.98 -2.90
CA LEU A 74 -16.99 3.15 -2.32
C LEU A 74 -16.08 2.75 -1.15
N VAL A 75 -16.54 1.84 -0.29
CA VAL A 75 -15.75 1.31 0.84
C VAL A 75 -14.50 0.60 0.32
N ALA A 76 -14.63 -0.26 -0.70
CA ALA A 76 -13.50 -0.94 -1.31
C ALA A 76 -12.48 0.06 -1.90
N LEU A 77 -12.96 1.12 -2.58
CA LEU A 77 -12.12 2.19 -3.12
C LEU A 77 -11.46 3.06 -2.03
N THR A 78 -12.11 3.28 -0.90
CA THR A 78 -11.54 4.00 0.24
C THR A 78 -10.36 3.24 0.83
N TYR A 79 -10.49 1.92 0.99
CA TYR A 79 -9.38 1.10 1.43
C TYR A 79 -8.21 1.07 0.43
N LEU A 80 -8.50 1.12 -0.86
CA LEU A 80 -7.47 1.27 -1.89
C LEU A 80 -6.72 2.61 -1.75
N ALA A 81 -7.45 3.71 -1.53
CA ALA A 81 -6.84 5.03 -1.34
C ALA A 81 -5.93 5.05 -0.10
N SER A 82 -6.39 4.51 1.04
CA SER A 82 -5.56 4.41 2.25
C SER A 82 -4.31 3.54 2.05
N LEU A 83 -4.41 2.46 1.27
CA LEU A 83 -3.25 1.64 0.92
C LEU A 83 -2.24 2.42 0.07
N ALA A 84 -2.70 3.26 -0.86
CA ALA A 84 -1.85 4.08 -1.70
C ALA A 84 -1.15 5.22 -0.93
N GLU A 85 -1.73 5.70 0.16
CA GLU A 85 -1.11 6.71 1.04
C GLU A 85 0.00 6.13 1.93
N CYS A 86 -0.10 4.85 2.32
CA CYS A 86 0.81 4.23 3.28
C CYS A 86 1.93 3.39 2.64
N LEU A 87 1.90 3.16 1.33
CA LEU A 87 2.82 2.26 0.65
C LEU A 87 3.59 2.97 -0.46
N PRO A 88 4.86 2.58 -0.69
CA PRO A 88 5.69 3.24 -1.69
C PRO A 88 5.04 3.16 -3.07
N ALA A 89 5.08 4.28 -3.79
CA ALA A 89 4.61 4.35 -5.16
C ALA A 89 5.34 3.30 -6.02
N VAL A 90 4.58 2.57 -6.82
CA VAL A 90 5.15 1.59 -7.75
C VAL A 90 5.71 2.36 -8.95
N GLU A 91 7.00 2.18 -9.23
CA GLU A 91 7.69 2.83 -10.34
C GLU A 91 7.02 2.52 -11.70
N PRO A 92 6.93 3.49 -12.62
CA PRO A 92 6.49 3.25 -14.00
C PRO A 92 7.35 2.16 -14.67
N GLY A 93 6.72 1.17 -15.29
CA GLY A 93 7.42 0.04 -15.93
C GLY A 93 7.75 -1.14 -15.00
N ALA A 94 7.32 -1.07 -13.74
CA ALA A 94 7.25 -2.24 -12.88
C ALA A 94 6.27 -3.29 -13.42
N ALA A 95 6.41 -4.55 -13.00
CA ALA A 95 5.53 -5.63 -13.46
C ALA A 95 4.15 -5.61 -12.79
N GLU A 96 4.08 -5.07 -11.57
CA GLU A 96 2.87 -5.05 -10.74
C GLU A 96 1.70 -4.27 -11.37
N PRO A 97 1.88 -3.05 -11.93
CA PRO A 97 0.81 -2.31 -12.59
C PRO A 97 0.23 -3.05 -13.81
N GLU A 98 1.07 -3.73 -14.60
CA GLU A 98 0.61 -4.51 -15.76
C GLU A 98 -0.26 -5.71 -15.34
N LEU A 99 0.15 -6.42 -14.27
CA LEU A 99 -0.62 -7.55 -13.72
C LEU A 99 -1.98 -7.10 -13.19
N ILE A 100 -2.03 -5.94 -12.53
CA ILE A 100 -3.27 -5.33 -12.06
C ILE A 100 -4.15 -4.97 -13.28
N ALA A 101 -3.60 -4.25 -14.26
CA ALA A 101 -4.33 -3.82 -15.46
C ALA A 101 -4.93 -5.00 -16.24
N SER A 102 -4.14 -6.06 -16.46
CA SER A 102 -4.59 -7.29 -17.12
C SER A 102 -5.75 -7.94 -16.36
N SER A 103 -5.64 -8.04 -15.03
CA SER A 103 -6.69 -8.63 -14.19
C SER A 103 -7.99 -7.83 -14.23
N LEU A 104 -7.91 -6.51 -14.20
CA LEU A 104 -9.09 -5.65 -14.30
C LEU A 104 -9.73 -5.76 -15.68
N SER A 105 -8.92 -5.79 -16.74
CA SER A 105 -9.41 -5.92 -18.10
C SER A 105 -10.19 -7.23 -18.33
N GLY A 106 -9.76 -8.32 -17.70
CA GLY A 106 -10.48 -9.60 -17.75
C GLY A 106 -11.72 -9.65 -16.87
N ALA A 107 -11.77 -8.87 -15.80
CA ALA A 107 -12.86 -8.90 -14.82
C ALA A 107 -13.95 -7.83 -15.04
N SER A 108 -13.72 -6.83 -15.90
CA SER A 108 -14.62 -5.68 -16.07
C SER A 108 -14.69 -5.15 -17.50
N THR A 109 -15.76 -4.43 -17.81
CA THR A 109 -15.85 -3.61 -19.03
C THR A 109 -15.10 -2.29 -18.88
N LEU A 110 -14.85 -1.60 -20.00
CA LEU A 110 -14.25 -0.26 -19.96
C LEU A 110 -15.13 0.73 -19.19
N GLU A 111 -16.44 0.66 -19.39
CA GLU A 111 -17.42 1.53 -18.72
C GLU A 111 -17.39 1.34 -17.19
N GLU A 112 -17.32 0.10 -16.70
CA GLU A 112 -17.21 -0.21 -15.27
C GLU A 112 -15.92 0.36 -14.66
N ARG A 113 -14.80 0.28 -15.38
CA ARG A 113 -13.53 0.87 -14.92
C ARG A 113 -13.58 2.39 -14.90
N GLN A 114 -14.21 3.01 -15.90
CA GLN A 114 -14.41 4.47 -15.93
C GLN A 114 -15.29 4.94 -14.77
N LYS A 115 -16.34 4.19 -14.43
CA LYS A 115 -17.18 4.48 -13.25
C LYS A 115 -16.38 4.37 -11.95
N LEU A 116 -15.57 3.34 -11.77
CA LEU A 116 -14.68 3.23 -10.60
C LEU A 116 -13.68 4.37 -10.51
N PHE A 117 -13.10 4.74 -11.65
CA PHE A 117 -12.16 5.85 -11.72
C PHE A 117 -12.82 7.17 -11.31
N TYR A 118 -14.05 7.42 -11.77
CA TYR A 118 -14.82 8.59 -11.37
C TYR A 118 -15.18 8.59 -9.88
N ILE A 119 -15.65 7.46 -9.34
CA ILE A 119 -15.99 7.32 -7.90
C ILE A 119 -14.74 7.53 -7.03
N LEU A 120 -13.60 6.93 -7.42
CA LEU A 120 -12.33 7.15 -6.74
C LEU A 120 -11.94 8.62 -6.79
N GLY A 121 -12.19 9.30 -7.90
CA GLY A 121 -11.88 10.71 -8.04
C GLY A 121 -12.69 11.64 -7.16
N GLN A 122 -13.90 11.25 -6.79
CA GLN A 122 -14.72 11.98 -5.81
C GLN A 122 -14.18 11.86 -4.38
N LEU A 123 -13.38 10.82 -4.07
CA LEU A 123 -12.76 10.64 -2.76
C LEU A 123 -11.56 11.57 -2.53
N SER A 124 -10.99 12.17 -3.58
CA SER A 124 -9.84 13.08 -3.48
C SER A 124 -10.07 14.40 -4.23
N PRO A 125 -10.57 15.45 -3.55
CA PRO A 125 -10.89 16.75 -4.17
C PRO A 125 -9.71 17.42 -4.88
N GLY A 126 -8.47 17.17 -4.42
CA GLY A 126 -7.24 17.70 -5.03
C GLY A 126 -6.83 16.96 -6.32
N SER A 127 -7.37 15.77 -6.54
CA SER A 127 -7.10 14.94 -7.73
C SER A 127 -8.16 15.15 -8.82
N ALA A 128 -9.25 15.87 -8.52
CA ALA A 128 -10.34 16.24 -9.42
C ALA A 128 -9.92 16.65 -10.85
N PRO A 129 -8.84 17.42 -11.06
CA PRO A 129 -8.38 17.79 -12.39
C PRO A 129 -7.85 16.62 -13.23
N LEU A 130 -7.28 15.59 -12.60
CA LEU A 130 -6.79 14.39 -13.30
C LEU A 130 -7.93 13.49 -13.79
N PHE A 131 -9.17 13.76 -13.38
CA PHE A 131 -10.36 12.99 -13.75
C PHE A 131 -11.24 13.70 -14.79
N ALA A 132 -10.84 14.90 -15.24
CA ALA A 132 -11.59 15.75 -16.18
C ALA A 132 -11.02 15.78 -17.61
N GLU A 133 -9.92 15.07 -17.88
CA GLU A 133 -9.29 14.92 -19.21
C GLU A 133 -9.71 13.62 -19.93
#